data_AF-A0AAW5NAR1-F1
#
_entry.id   AF-A0AAW5NAR1-F1
#
_cell.length_a   1.000
_cell.length_b   1.000
_cell.length_c   1.000
_cell.angle_alpha   90.00
_cell.angle_beta   90.00
_cell.angle_gamma   90.00
#
_symmetry.space_group_name_H-M   'P 1'
#
loop_
_entity.id
_entity.type
_entity.pdbx_description
1 polymer ?
#
loop_
_entity_poly.entity_id
_entity_poly.type
_entity_poly.pdbx_seq_one_letter_code
_entity_poly.pdbx_strand_id
1 'polypeptide(L)'
;MEKDSKTTVAVERTTFTKLDRLAKANNVSKMEFLTHAINYFEKYGINPVEHESPAQEMQKLIKRMDQVFAFLKKQETDLVRPACEALAGASTQITISLSSLLSEEK
;
A
#
# COMPACT_ATOMS: atom_id res chain seq x y z
N MET A 1 -23.76 -34.98 6.55
CA MET A 1 -22.34 -35.40 6.60
C MET A 1 -22.03 -36.05 5.27
N GLU A 2 -21.54 -35.29 4.29
CA GLU A 2 -21.00 -35.91 3.08
C GLU A 2 -19.69 -36.58 3.45
N LYS A 3 -19.61 -37.90 3.28
CA LYS A 3 -18.38 -38.65 3.42
C LYS A 3 -17.38 -38.12 2.40
N ASP A 4 -16.21 -37.71 2.86
CA ASP A 4 -15.06 -37.27 2.05
C ASP A 4 -14.79 -38.25 0.89
N SER A 5 -15.40 -37.97 -0.25
CA SER A 5 -15.22 -38.73 -1.48
C SER A 5 -13.97 -38.19 -2.14
N LYS A 6 -12.85 -38.88 -1.91
CA LYS A 6 -11.56 -38.52 -2.51
C LYS A 6 -11.64 -38.69 -4.02
N THR A 7 -11.46 -37.60 -4.75
CA THR A 7 -11.45 -37.60 -6.22
C THR A 7 -10.00 -37.49 -6.70
N THR A 8 -9.68 -38.13 -7.83
CA THR A 8 -8.35 -38.07 -8.44
C THR A 8 -8.29 -36.96 -9.48
N VAL A 9 -7.32 -36.07 -9.37
CA VAL A 9 -7.02 -35.03 -10.36
C VAL A 9 -5.78 -35.44 -11.14
N ALA A 10 -5.89 -35.50 -12.47
CA ALA A 10 -4.75 -35.74 -13.33
C ALA A 10 -3.90 -34.48 -13.44
N VAL A 11 -2.61 -34.58 -13.12
CA VAL A 11 -1.64 -33.49 -13.20
C VAL A 11 -0.39 -33.95 -13.93
N GLU A 12 0.21 -33.04 -14.69
CA GLU A 12 1.48 -33.30 -15.36
C GLU A 12 2.59 -33.60 -14.33
N ARG A 13 3.55 -34.45 -14.70
CA ARG A 13 4.64 -34.89 -13.82
C ARG A 13 5.48 -33.70 -13.32
N THR A 14 5.66 -32.66 -14.14
CA THR A 14 6.38 -31.43 -13.78
C THR A 14 5.65 -30.64 -12.69
N THR A 15 4.33 -30.51 -12.81
CA THR A 15 3.45 -29.87 -11.82
C THR A 15 3.37 -30.67 -10.54
N PHE A 16 3.38 -32.00 -10.62
CA PHE A 16 3.43 -32.88 -9.44
C PHE A 16 4.71 -32.67 -8.62
N THR A 17 5.87 -32.54 -9.25
CA THR A 17 7.13 -32.23 -8.54
C THR A 17 7.09 -30.87 -7.85
N LYS A 18 6.50 -29.85 -8.50
CA LYS A 18 6.31 -28.52 -7.90
C LYS A 18 5.37 -28.59 -6.70
N LEU A 19 4.26 -29.31 -6.81
CA LEU A 19 3.31 -29.53 -5.72
C LEU A 19 3.96 -30.26 -4.54
N ASP A 20 4.75 -31.31 -4.80
CA ASP A 20 5.48 -32.04 -3.76
C ASP A 20 6.47 -31.14 -3.01
N ARG A 21 7.22 -30.30 -3.75
CA ARG A 21 8.13 -29.31 -3.16
C ARG A 21 7.38 -28.28 -2.31
N LEU A 22 6.25 -27.75 -2.80
CA LEU A 22 5.46 -26.75 -2.09
C LEU A 22 4.77 -27.32 -0.84
N ALA A 23 4.22 -28.53 -0.94
CA ALA A 23 3.63 -29.23 0.20
C ALA A 23 4.67 -29.49 1.31
N LYS A 24 5.87 -29.94 0.93
CA LYS A 24 7.00 -30.12 1.86
C LYS A 24 7.46 -28.81 2.50
N ALA A 25 7.58 -27.73 1.73
CA ALA A 25 7.98 -26.43 2.24
C ALA A 25 6.99 -25.85 3.27
N ASN A 26 5.71 -26.18 3.14
CA ASN A 26 4.64 -25.73 4.04
C ASN A 26 4.27 -26.78 5.11
N ASN A 27 5.01 -27.89 5.23
CA ASN A 27 4.76 -28.98 6.19
C ASN A 27 3.32 -29.53 6.18
N VAL A 28 2.68 -29.59 5.00
CA VAL A 28 1.30 -30.09 4.84
C VAL A 28 1.24 -31.24 3.84
N SER A 29 0.21 -32.09 3.92
CA SER A 29 0.00 -33.10 2.89
C SER A 29 -0.41 -32.45 1.56
N LYS A 30 -0.24 -33.17 0.44
CA LYS A 30 -0.62 -32.66 -0.89
C LYS A 30 -2.12 -32.36 -1.00
N MET A 31 -2.93 -33.17 -0.33
CA MET A 31 -4.39 -33.00 -0.31
C MET A 31 -4.76 -31.73 0.48
N GLU A 32 -4.19 -31.57 1.67
CA GLU A 32 -4.41 -30.37 2.50
C GLU A 32 -3.89 -29.11 1.82
N PHE A 33 -2.74 -29.17 1.16
CA PHE A 33 -2.19 -28.06 0.40
C PHE A 33 -3.16 -27.57 -0.67
N LEU A 34 -3.76 -28.49 -1.44
CA LEU A 34 -4.75 -28.14 -2.46
C LEU A 34 -6.02 -27.55 -1.84
N THR A 35 -6.53 -28.14 -0.76
CA THR A 35 -7.69 -27.60 -0.04
C THR A 35 -7.43 -26.20 0.51
N HIS A 36 -6.26 -25.97 1.11
CA HIS A 36 -5.88 -24.66 1.60
C HIS A 36 -5.67 -23.65 0.47
N ALA A 37 -5.09 -24.07 -0.67
CA ALA A 37 -4.92 -23.20 -1.82
C ALA A 37 -6.27 -22.77 -2.42
N ILE A 38 -7.23 -23.69 -2.56
CA ILE A 38 -8.58 -23.36 -3.06
C ILE A 38 -9.28 -22.40 -2.10
N ASN A 39 -9.29 -22.72 -0.80
CA ASN A 39 -9.86 -21.84 0.22
C ASN A 39 -9.18 -20.45 0.27
N TYR A 40 -7.88 -20.40 -0.01
CA TYR A 40 -7.14 -19.14 -0.12
C TYR A 40 -7.62 -18.33 -1.31
N PHE A 41 -7.74 -18.93 -2.49
CA PHE A 41 -8.26 -18.22 -3.67
C PHE A 41 -9.71 -17.74 -3.47
N GLU A 42 -10.57 -18.56 -2.88
CA GLU A 42 -11.96 -18.18 -2.56
C GLU A 42 -12.04 -17.05 -1.54
N LYS A 43 -11.28 -17.13 -0.44
CA LYS A 43 -11.31 -16.12 0.63
C LYS A 43 -10.75 -14.77 0.21
N TYR A 44 -9.69 -14.77 -0.60
CA TYR A 44 -9.02 -13.55 -1.04
C TYR A 44 -9.52 -13.05 -2.41
N GLY A 45 -10.40 -13.79 -3.08
CA GLY A 45 -10.95 -13.40 -4.40
C GLY A 45 -9.90 -13.34 -5.51
N ILE A 46 -8.78 -14.05 -5.35
CA ILE A 46 -7.63 -14.00 -6.26
C ILE A 46 -7.87 -15.00 -7.41
N ASN A 47 -7.95 -14.51 -8.65
CA ASN A 47 -8.01 -15.37 -9.84
C ASN A 47 -6.61 -15.93 -10.19
N PRO A 48 -6.34 -17.24 -10.00
CA PRO A 48 -5.01 -17.82 -10.25
C PRO A 48 -4.56 -17.78 -11.73
N VAL A 49 -5.44 -17.40 -12.67
CA VAL A 49 -5.14 -17.28 -14.10
C VAL A 49 -4.74 -15.85 -14.49
N GLU A 50 -5.35 -14.84 -13.86
CA GLU A 50 -5.19 -13.44 -14.24
C GLU A 50 -4.39 -12.60 -13.25
N HIS A 51 -4.24 -13.04 -12.00
CA HIS A 51 -3.65 -12.19 -10.98
C HIS A 51 -2.16 -11.93 -11.24
N GLU A 52 -1.83 -10.66 -11.45
CA GLU A 52 -0.45 -10.19 -11.29
C GLU A 52 0.05 -10.52 -9.88
N SER A 53 1.36 -10.77 -9.78
CA SER A 53 2.01 -11.13 -8.53
C SER A 53 1.61 -10.14 -7.43
N PRO A 54 1.31 -10.58 -6.20
CA PRO A 54 1.02 -9.67 -5.08
C PRO A 54 2.07 -8.57 -4.91
N ALA A 55 3.33 -8.85 -5.27
CA ALA A 55 4.41 -7.87 -5.29
C ALA A 55 4.19 -6.72 -6.30
N GLN A 56 3.64 -7.01 -7.49
CA GLN A 56 3.35 -6.01 -8.53
C GLN A 56 2.21 -5.08 -8.11
N GLU A 57 1.14 -5.63 -7.51
CA GLU A 57 0.05 -4.81 -6.96
C GLU A 57 0.53 -3.93 -5.79
N MET A 58 1.35 -4.49 -4.89
CA MET A 58 2.01 -3.69 -3.86
C MET A 58 2.87 -2.57 -4.46
N GLN A 59 3.62 -2.84 -5.53
CA GLN A 59 4.40 -1.81 -6.22
C GLN A 59 3.53 -0.71 -6.86
N LYS A 60 2.37 -1.06 -7.43
CA LYS A 60 1.42 -0.05 -7.94
C LYS A 60 0.92 0.84 -6.80
N LEU A 61 0.61 0.26 -5.64
CA LEU A 61 0.17 1.01 -4.47
C LEU A 61 1.26 1.95 -3.96
N ILE A 62 2.50 1.47 -3.84
CA ILE A 62 3.67 2.28 -3.45
C ILE A 62 3.85 3.46 -4.41
N LYS A 63 3.80 3.23 -5.73
CA LYS A 63 3.91 4.33 -6.71
C LYS A 63 2.82 5.40 -6.54
N ARG A 64 1.58 5.00 -6.24
CA ARG A 64 0.51 5.98 -5.96
C ARG A 64 0.78 6.76 -4.68
N MET A 65 1.29 6.10 -3.64
CA MET A 65 1.66 6.78 -2.39
C MET A 65 2.80 7.78 -2.61
N ASP A 66 3.81 7.43 -3.41
CA ASP A 66 4.90 8.35 -3.77
C ASP A 66 4.38 9.59 -4.51
N GLN A 67 3.41 9.43 -5.41
CA GLN A 67 2.77 10.54 -6.11
C GLN A 67 2.02 11.47 -5.15
N VAL A 68 1.26 10.92 -4.20
CA VAL A 68 0.57 11.71 -3.17
C VAL A 68 1.57 12.47 -2.32
N PHE A 69 2.66 11.82 -1.91
CA PHE A 69 3.70 12.46 -1.11
C PHE A 69 4.41 13.59 -1.88
N ALA A 70 4.71 13.37 -3.16
CA ALA A 70 5.26 14.41 -4.03
C ALA A 70 4.32 15.60 -4.19
N PHE A 71 3.01 15.35 -4.33
CA PHE A 71 2.00 16.40 -4.36
C PHE A 71 1.97 17.20 -3.05
N LEU A 72 1.97 16.53 -1.90
CA LEU A 72 1.97 17.19 -0.58
C LEU A 72 3.22 18.06 -0.39
N LYS A 73 4.41 17.56 -0.74
CA LYS A 73 5.64 18.35 -0.70
C LYS A 73 5.59 19.58 -1.59
N LYS A 74 4.99 19.45 -2.78
CA LYS A 74 4.83 20.56 -3.71
C LYS A 74 3.87 21.62 -3.16
N GLN A 75 2.73 21.21 -2.61
CA GLN A 75 1.79 22.11 -1.93
C GLN A 75 2.44 22.83 -0.75
N GLU A 76 3.23 22.11 0.06
CA GLU A 76 3.94 22.69 1.20
C GLU A 76 4.97 23.74 0.75
N THR A 77 5.76 23.43 -0.28
CA THR A 77 6.85 24.29 -0.76
C THR A 77 6.35 25.49 -1.56
N ASP A 78 5.39 25.29 -2.45
CA ASP A 78 4.97 26.32 -3.41
C ASP A 78 3.92 27.27 -2.82
N LEU A 79 3.13 26.81 -1.84
CA LEU A 79 1.97 27.56 -1.34
C LEU A 79 2.02 27.80 0.17
N VAL A 80 2.11 26.74 0.97
CA VAL A 80 1.96 26.87 2.43
C VAL A 80 3.13 27.63 3.05
N ARG A 81 4.37 27.26 2.72
CA ARG A 81 5.56 27.90 3.29
C ARG A 81 5.66 29.40 2.92
N PRO A 82 5.51 29.81 1.65
CA PRO A 82 5.51 31.22 1.28
C PRO A 82 4.37 32.02 1.95
N ALA A 83 3.18 31.43 2.08
CA ALA A 83 2.06 32.08 2.76
C ALA A 83 2.36 32.31 4.25
N CYS A 84 2.96 31.33 4.94
CA CYS A 84 3.39 31.48 6.32
C CYS A 84 4.48 32.55 6.48
N GLU A 85 5.47 32.59 5.59
CA GLU A 85 6.52 33.60 5.60
C GLU A 85 5.97 35.02 5.36
N ALA A 86 5.06 35.18 4.39
CA ALA A 86 4.40 36.45 4.12
C ALA A 86 3.57 36.92 5.33
N LEU A 87 2.84 36.01 5.99
CA LEU A 87 2.06 36.33 7.17
C LEU A 87 2.95 36.73 8.35
N ALA A 88 4.05 36.01 8.58
CA ALA A 88 5.02 36.35 9.61
C ALA A 88 5.64 37.74 9.36
N GLY A 89 6.05 38.02 8.11
CA GLY A 89 6.57 39.32 7.72
C GLY A 89 5.57 40.46 7.91
N ALA A 90 4.30 40.24 7.54
CA ALA A 90 3.24 41.22 7.75
C ALA A 90 3.01 41.49 9.24
N SER A 91 3.01 40.45 10.08
CA SER A 91 2.88 40.59 11.54
C SER A 91 4.03 41.40 12.14
N THR A 92 5.27 41.17 11.69
CA THR A 92 6.43 41.94 12.12
C THR A 92 6.31 43.41 11.71
N GLN A 93 5.92 43.69 10.47
CA GLN A 93 5.74 45.06 10.00
C GLN A 93 4.65 45.80 10.77
N ILE A 94 3.50 45.16 11.01
CA ILE A 94 2.43 45.73 11.85
C ILE A 94 2.95 46.08 13.25
N THR A 95 3.72 45.19 13.86
CA THR A 95 4.29 45.42 15.20
C THR A 95 5.26 46.60 15.22
N ILE A 96 6.10 46.73 14.19
CA ILE A 96 7.03 47.86 14.05
C ILE A 96 6.26 49.17 13.86
N SER A 97 5.30 49.21 12.93
CA SER A 97 4.48 50.40 12.68
C SER A 97 3.70 50.83 13.92
N LEU A 98 3.11 49.89 14.67
CA LEU A 98 2.38 50.17 15.90
C LEU A 98 3.30 50.73 16.99
N SER A 99 4.52 50.18 17.10
CA SER A 99 5.53 50.68 18.04
C SER A 99 5.99 52.10 17.70
N SER A 100 6.16 52.40 16.41
CA SER A 100 6.53 53.73 15.91
C SER A 100 5.46 54.78 16.24
N LEU A 101 4.19 54.45 16.00
CA LEU A 101 3.06 55.34 16.30
C LEU A 101 2.94 55.63 17.80
N LEU A 102 3.13 54.61 18.64
CA LEU A 102 3.11 54.77 20.10
C LEU A 102 4.28 55.61 20.64
N SER A 103 5.40 55.68 19.93
CA SER A 103 6.53 56.54 20.29
C SER A 103 6.40 57.98 19.81
N GLU A 104 5.57 58.26 18.80
CA GLU A 104 5.33 59.63 18.29
C GLU A 104 4.29 60.42 19.11
N GLU A 105 3.42 59.75 19.89
CA GLU A 105 2.44 60.40 20.77
C GLU A 105 3.01 60.90 22.13
N LYS A 106 4.34 60.91 22.31
CA LYS A 106 5.01 61.27 23.57
C LYS A 106 5.90 62.49 23.45
#